data_AF-A0A814T7B6-F1
#
_entry.id   AF-A0A814T7B6-F1
#
_cell.length_a   1.000
_cell.length_b   1.000
_cell.length_c   1.000
_cell.angle_alpha   90.00
_cell.angle_beta   90.00
_cell.angle_gamma   90.00
#
_symmetry.space_group_name_H-M   'P 1'
#
loop_
_entity.id
_entity.type
_entity.pdbx_description
1 polymer ?
#
loop_
_entity_poly.entity_id
_entity_poly.type
_entity_poly.pdbx_seq_one_letter_code
_entity_poly.pdbx_strand_id
1 'polypeptide(L)'
;MDFQTNFKWLLIIAKCLLSLLTIASHGIESVMFRMVQWYDLYMYTPLQIHLSPYMARIPRFVQIADRTITIFNANIVTYSRTLLIIPIAWCLKYNYPVCASILVLFHDFLDHVDGIVAKVQKRIYGDNIDDPLLGGFMDAFCDKIVNVFCLWTILQETYFEETSSLLSISFVLLCYTIIGLETAIGVVRVQDYFYATLKKNKISSQGSTAAAMEGKLKEKLESTGLAFLCLSTGHLKPFSHWSGISGIICFTLTIRLAYASLKKKLDAREKSEKKKTVTIKVTPDSAPVPPSIPSPVQKTIGVLNAFNFDDAQSRHRAMTIDSITRENEKRNRPTNTPSPSLSPSGSISNVTSGRVSPSTTKAFLNPFAEHSDDKEERSSTVSSNGHETEEPPRTLQRSTSLPAIWIDGRADKVFTIGCFDLFHEGHRLLLQRMRQFGREVIVGVHDSRSIHKLKSRVPVDGTETRMLNVKRYADQVYCVAGTDPSSFVTCIVHLRENETALYVRGDDMADFPSRHVVEELMPVKFLPYTNGVSSTKLRQELFSHIQSNDLEYLEKIN
;
A
#
# COMPACT_ATOMS: atom_id res chain seq x y z
N MET A 1 21.86 15.90 -55.44
CA MET A 1 20.82 16.32 -54.47
C MET A 1 20.85 15.49 -53.18
N ASP A 2 21.88 14.68 -52.99
CA ASP A 2 21.76 13.40 -52.27
C ASP A 2 21.92 13.52 -50.77
N PHE A 3 22.66 14.52 -50.28
CA PHE A 3 22.89 14.69 -48.84
C PHE A 3 21.59 14.83 -48.05
N GLN A 4 20.62 15.60 -48.56
CA GLN A 4 19.33 15.80 -47.89
C GLN A 4 18.43 14.55 -47.95
N THR A 5 18.57 13.73 -49.00
CA THR A 5 17.86 12.45 -49.16
C THR A 5 18.46 11.37 -48.26
N ASN A 6 19.80 11.26 -48.22
CA ASN A 6 20.53 10.35 -47.36
C ASN A 6 20.33 10.68 -45.88
N PHE A 7 20.30 11.96 -45.50
CA PHE A 7 19.96 12.39 -44.14
C PHE A 7 18.53 12.04 -43.75
N LYS A 8 17.55 12.14 -44.67
CA LYS A 8 16.18 11.66 -44.45
C LYS A 8 16.13 10.14 -44.25
N TRP A 9 16.85 9.37 -45.06
CA TRP A 9 16.95 7.91 -44.89
C TRP A 9 17.61 7.52 -43.57
N LEU A 10 18.71 8.17 -43.18
CA LEU A 10 19.35 8.00 -41.87
C LEU A 10 18.38 8.29 -40.71
N LEU A 11 17.59 9.36 -40.79
CA LEU A 11 16.55 9.69 -39.81
C LEU A 11 15.41 8.65 -39.78
N ILE A 12 15.01 8.09 -40.92
CA ILE A 12 13.99 7.05 -41.00
C ILE A 12 14.52 5.74 -40.39
N ILE A 13 15.74 5.34 -40.73
CA ILE A 13 16.43 4.16 -40.19
C ILE A 13 16.60 4.31 -38.68
N ALA A 14 17.10 5.45 -38.19
CA ALA A 14 17.28 5.72 -36.77
C ALA A 14 15.94 5.69 -35.99
N LYS A 15 14.86 6.27 -36.55
CA LYS A 15 13.51 6.19 -35.96
C LYS A 15 12.97 4.75 -35.95
N CYS A 16 13.22 3.98 -37.01
CA CYS A 16 12.82 2.58 -37.07
C CYS A 16 13.58 1.73 -36.03
N LEU A 17 14.90 1.93 -35.91
CA LEU A 17 15.74 1.26 -34.91
C LEU A 17 15.31 1.61 -33.49
N LEU A 18 15.03 2.90 -33.21
CA LEU A 18 14.53 3.36 -31.92
C LEU A 18 13.13 2.80 -31.60
N SER A 19 12.26 2.67 -32.61
CA SER A 19 10.95 2.03 -32.47
C SER A 19 11.09 0.54 -32.12
N LEU A 20 11.97 -0.18 -32.82
CA LEU A 20 12.26 -1.60 -32.54
C LEU A 20 12.86 -1.80 -31.14
N LEU A 21 13.81 -0.95 -30.73
CA LEU A 21 14.34 -0.93 -29.35
C LEU A 21 13.26 -0.60 -28.30
N THR A 22 12.31 0.26 -28.63
CA THR A 22 11.16 0.57 -27.77
C THR A 22 10.23 -0.64 -27.64
N ILE A 23 9.94 -1.35 -28.73
CA ILE A 23 9.10 -2.56 -28.71
C ILE A 23 9.81 -3.68 -27.93
N ALA A 24 11.11 -3.89 -28.17
CA ALA A 24 11.91 -4.89 -27.47
C ALA A 24 11.98 -4.63 -25.95
N SER A 25 12.19 -3.38 -25.52
CA SER A 25 12.21 -3.03 -24.09
C SER A 25 10.85 -3.24 -23.42
N HIS A 26 9.73 -2.85 -24.05
CA HIS A 26 8.39 -3.17 -23.50
C HIS A 26 8.13 -4.69 -23.43
N GLY A 27 8.68 -5.48 -24.36
CA GLY A 27 8.64 -6.94 -24.32
C GLY A 27 9.41 -7.52 -23.12
N ILE A 28 10.65 -7.07 -22.91
CA ILE A 28 11.49 -7.45 -21.77
C ILE A 28 10.80 -7.07 -20.45
N GLU A 29 10.31 -5.84 -20.33
CA GLU A 29 9.57 -5.37 -19.16
C GLU A 29 8.30 -6.19 -18.90
N SER A 30 7.57 -6.60 -19.94
CA SER A 30 6.41 -7.48 -19.83
C SER A 30 6.76 -8.91 -19.36
N VAL A 31 8.02 -9.32 -19.42
CA VAL A 31 8.52 -10.54 -18.76
C VAL A 31 8.95 -10.22 -17.33
N MET A 32 9.74 -9.15 -17.13
CA MET A 32 10.23 -8.74 -15.82
C MET A 32 9.09 -8.41 -14.83
N PHE A 33 7.99 -7.79 -15.27
CA PHE A 33 6.80 -7.57 -14.43
C PHE A 33 6.18 -8.88 -13.94
N ARG A 34 6.13 -9.93 -14.77
CA ARG A 34 5.65 -11.25 -14.36
C ARG A 34 6.64 -11.92 -13.39
N MET A 35 7.95 -11.73 -13.58
CA MET A 35 8.96 -12.19 -12.64
C MET A 35 8.87 -11.46 -11.27
N VAL A 36 8.60 -10.15 -11.25
CA VAL A 36 8.36 -9.39 -10.01
C VAL A 36 7.06 -9.83 -9.32
N GLN A 37 5.99 -10.11 -10.07
CA GLN A 37 4.77 -10.71 -9.51
C GLN A 37 5.03 -12.09 -8.91
N TRP A 38 5.83 -12.94 -9.57
CA TRP A 38 6.23 -14.24 -9.04
C TRP A 38 7.14 -14.10 -7.80
N TYR A 39 8.04 -13.12 -7.76
CA TYR A 39 8.84 -12.80 -6.58
C TYR A 39 7.97 -12.34 -5.40
N ASP A 40 7.00 -11.45 -5.64
CA ASP A 40 6.03 -11.01 -4.63
C ASP A 40 5.24 -12.20 -4.03
N LEU A 41 4.83 -13.15 -4.88
CA LEU A 41 4.02 -14.32 -4.48
C LEU A 41 4.84 -15.46 -3.83
N TYR A 42 6.01 -15.80 -4.38
CA TYR A 42 6.78 -16.99 -3.99
C TYR A 42 7.98 -16.70 -3.09
N MET A 43 8.48 -15.46 -3.04
CA MET A 43 9.57 -15.05 -2.14
C MET A 43 9.06 -14.11 -1.06
N TYR A 44 8.52 -12.94 -1.41
CA TYR A 44 8.12 -11.94 -0.42
C TYR A 44 6.97 -12.38 0.47
N THR A 45 5.93 -13.02 -0.07
CA THR A 45 4.77 -13.44 0.73
C THR A 45 5.13 -14.53 1.77
N PRO A 46 5.84 -15.62 1.43
CA PRO A 46 6.35 -16.57 2.43
C PRO A 46 7.33 -15.96 3.43
N LEU A 47 8.22 -15.07 2.97
CA LEU A 47 9.16 -14.34 3.82
C LEU A 47 8.45 -13.44 4.85
N GLN A 48 7.42 -12.69 4.41
CA GLN A 48 6.56 -11.90 5.30
C GLN A 48 5.84 -12.78 6.32
N ILE A 49 5.29 -13.93 5.90
CA ILE A 49 4.61 -14.87 6.81
C ILE A 49 5.59 -15.39 7.87
N HIS A 50 6.81 -15.76 7.48
CA HIS A 50 7.81 -16.31 8.39
C HIS A 50 8.40 -15.24 9.34
N LEU A 51 8.69 -14.02 8.88
CA LEU A 51 9.26 -12.95 9.71
C LEU A 51 8.25 -12.27 10.64
N SER A 52 6.98 -12.17 10.25
CA SER A 52 5.92 -11.52 11.05
C SER A 52 5.88 -11.94 12.53
N PRO A 53 5.89 -13.24 12.91
CA PRO A 53 5.88 -13.66 14.32
C PRO A 53 7.17 -13.36 15.09
N TYR A 54 8.30 -13.10 14.43
CA TYR A 54 9.52 -12.62 15.10
C TYR A 54 9.46 -11.11 15.31
N MET A 55 9.08 -10.34 14.27
CA MET A 55 8.91 -8.88 14.38
C MET A 55 7.85 -8.49 15.43
N ALA A 56 6.83 -9.32 15.62
CA ALA A 56 5.79 -9.15 16.64
C ALA A 56 6.28 -9.37 18.09
N ARG A 57 7.44 -10.00 18.29
CA ARG A 57 8.04 -10.26 19.62
C ARG A 57 9.09 -9.22 20.02
N ILE A 58 9.57 -8.40 19.08
CA ILE A 58 10.57 -7.37 19.37
C ILE A 58 9.85 -6.21 20.09
N PRO A 59 10.26 -5.82 21.32
CA PRO A 59 9.61 -4.75 22.05
C PRO A 59 9.86 -3.41 21.35
N ARG A 60 8.78 -2.76 20.87
CA ARG A 60 8.86 -1.43 20.25
C ARG A 60 9.36 -0.37 21.23
N PHE A 61 8.94 -0.44 22.48
CA PHE A 61 9.24 0.52 23.53
C PHE A 61 9.94 -0.16 24.72
N VAL A 62 10.85 0.55 25.37
CA VAL A 62 11.36 0.21 26.71
C VAL A 62 11.22 1.44 27.60
N GLN A 63 10.80 1.23 28.86
CA GLN A 63 10.82 2.26 29.89
C GLN A 63 12.22 2.29 30.53
N ILE A 64 12.85 3.46 30.53
CA ILE A 64 14.09 3.73 31.26
C ILE A 64 13.83 4.94 32.16
N ALA A 65 13.72 4.68 33.46
CA ALA A 65 13.07 5.59 34.41
C ALA A 65 11.70 6.05 33.87
N ASP A 66 11.36 7.34 34.03
CA ASP A 66 10.05 7.90 33.67
C ASP A 66 9.85 8.14 32.16
N ARG A 67 10.71 7.58 31.29
CA ARG A 67 10.65 7.80 29.83
C ARG A 67 10.50 6.50 29.05
N THR A 68 9.45 6.42 28.24
CA THR A 68 9.27 5.41 27.19
C THR A 68 10.10 5.80 25.97
N ILE A 69 11.10 4.99 25.62
CA ILE A 69 11.94 5.19 24.45
C ILE A 69 11.54 4.18 23.36
N THR A 70 11.26 4.67 22.14
CA THR A 70 11.08 3.81 20.96
C THR A 70 12.43 3.24 20.54
N ILE A 71 12.60 1.93 20.67
CA ILE A 71 13.84 1.22 20.31
C ILE A 71 13.72 0.52 18.94
N PHE A 72 12.49 0.17 18.52
CA PHE A 72 12.27 -0.54 17.26
C PHE A 72 10.98 -0.12 16.56
N ASN A 73 11.09 0.60 15.44
CA ASN A 73 10.01 0.86 14.49
C ASN A 73 10.55 0.76 13.05
N ALA A 74 9.67 0.89 12.04
CA ALA A 74 10.07 0.82 10.63
C ALA A 74 11.15 1.87 10.31
N ASN A 75 10.94 3.14 10.70
CA ASN A 75 11.88 4.23 10.43
C ASN A 75 13.31 3.95 10.96
N ILE A 76 13.45 3.30 12.13
CA ILE A 76 14.77 2.89 12.67
C ILE A 76 15.45 1.85 11.77
N VAL A 77 14.70 0.91 11.18
CA VAL A 77 15.23 -0.03 10.19
C VAL A 77 15.59 0.69 8.89
N THR A 78 14.78 1.65 8.43
CA THR A 78 15.07 2.52 7.28
C THR A 78 16.36 3.33 7.48
N TYR A 79 16.58 3.93 8.64
CA TYR A 79 17.84 4.63 8.95
C TYR A 79 19.03 3.67 9.06
N SER A 80 18.80 2.47 9.60
CA SER A 80 19.84 1.43 9.73
C SER A 80 20.27 0.87 8.37
N ARG A 81 19.34 0.66 7.43
CA ARG A 81 19.68 0.28 6.04
C ARG A 81 20.39 1.43 5.32
N THR A 82 19.95 2.68 5.52
CA THR A 82 20.64 3.87 4.98
C THR A 82 22.11 3.92 5.39
N LEU A 83 22.41 3.61 6.66
CA LEU A 83 23.78 3.65 7.20
C LEU A 83 24.72 2.62 6.56
N LEU A 84 24.21 1.57 5.89
CA LEU A 84 25.03 0.62 5.12
C LEU A 84 25.81 1.27 3.97
N ILE A 85 25.45 2.49 3.55
CA ILE A 85 26.23 3.34 2.66
C ILE A 85 27.72 3.42 3.05
N ILE A 86 28.02 3.47 4.35
CA ILE A 86 29.39 3.60 4.88
C ILE A 86 30.19 2.30 4.69
N PRO A 87 29.76 1.12 5.19
CA PRO A 87 30.47 -0.14 4.95
C PRO A 87 30.45 -0.56 3.47
N ILE A 88 29.43 -0.21 2.67
CA ILE A 88 29.48 -0.44 1.20
C ILE A 88 30.64 0.33 0.57
N ALA A 89 30.74 1.64 0.85
CA ALA A 89 31.82 2.46 0.31
C ALA A 89 33.20 2.04 0.84
N TRP A 90 33.28 1.63 2.10
CA TRP A 90 34.50 1.06 2.69
C TRP A 90 34.90 -0.25 1.99
N CYS A 91 33.96 -1.17 1.77
CA CYS A 91 34.23 -2.42 1.06
C CYS A 91 34.68 -2.18 -0.39
N LEU A 92 34.10 -1.22 -1.11
CA LEU A 92 34.57 -0.87 -2.46
C LEU A 92 36.02 -0.34 -2.43
N LYS A 93 36.29 0.68 -1.59
CA LYS A 93 37.59 1.34 -1.49
C LYS A 93 38.75 0.43 -1.06
N TYR A 94 38.49 -0.58 -0.24
CA TYR A 94 39.48 -1.57 0.18
C TYR A 94 39.46 -2.86 -0.66
N ASN A 95 38.84 -2.83 -1.85
CA ASN A 95 38.75 -3.94 -2.81
C ASN A 95 38.17 -5.25 -2.22
N TYR A 96 37.02 -5.11 -1.54
CA TYR A 96 36.14 -6.20 -1.12
C TYR A 96 34.82 -6.18 -1.92
N PRO A 97 34.85 -6.38 -3.25
CA PRO A 97 33.72 -6.23 -4.17
C PRO A 97 32.53 -7.15 -3.82
N VAL A 98 32.83 -8.38 -3.40
CA VAL A 98 31.82 -9.37 -2.98
C VAL A 98 31.11 -8.92 -1.70
N CYS A 99 31.83 -8.34 -0.74
CA CYS A 99 31.23 -7.81 0.48
C CYS A 99 30.36 -6.59 0.19
N ALA A 100 30.81 -5.67 -0.67
CA ALA A 100 30.00 -4.54 -1.12
C ALA A 100 28.71 -5.00 -1.82
N SER A 101 28.79 -5.98 -2.72
CA SER A 101 27.64 -6.58 -3.41
C SER A 101 26.64 -7.21 -2.43
N ILE A 102 27.11 -8.00 -1.47
CA ILE A 102 26.27 -8.60 -0.42
C ILE A 102 25.61 -7.53 0.46
N LEU A 103 26.31 -6.44 0.80
CA LEU A 103 25.75 -5.34 1.57
C LEU A 103 24.67 -4.56 0.80
N VAL A 104 24.80 -4.39 -0.52
CA VAL A 104 23.76 -3.81 -1.38
C VAL A 104 22.51 -4.71 -1.42
N LEU A 105 22.68 -6.03 -1.59
CA LEU A 105 21.56 -6.98 -1.53
C LEU A 105 20.93 -7.03 -0.12
N PHE A 106 21.72 -6.84 0.93
CA PHE A 106 21.22 -6.75 2.30
C PHE A 106 20.45 -5.44 2.57
N HIS A 107 20.83 -4.33 1.95
CA HIS A 107 20.03 -3.09 1.97
C HIS A 107 18.61 -3.32 1.38
N ASP A 108 18.53 -3.96 0.22
CA ASP A 108 17.26 -4.33 -0.44
C ASP A 108 16.45 -5.37 0.35
N PHE A 109 17.11 -6.25 1.09
CA PHE A 109 16.44 -7.12 2.06
C PHE A 109 15.86 -6.34 3.25
N LEU A 110 16.57 -5.33 3.78
CA LEU A 110 16.11 -4.54 4.92
C LEU A 110 14.94 -3.61 4.58
N ASP A 111 14.86 -3.11 3.34
CA ASP A 111 13.66 -2.46 2.78
C ASP A 111 12.43 -3.39 2.90
N HIS A 112 12.62 -4.67 2.57
CA HIS A 112 11.54 -5.65 2.70
C HIS A 112 11.20 -5.96 4.17
N VAL A 113 12.16 -5.80 5.10
CA VAL A 113 11.93 -5.92 6.55
C VAL A 113 11.22 -4.70 7.14
N ASP A 114 11.57 -3.46 6.79
CA ASP A 114 10.93 -2.28 7.38
C ASP A 114 9.44 -2.17 6.98
N GLY A 115 9.10 -2.53 5.75
CA GLY A 115 7.71 -2.71 5.29
C GLY A 115 6.97 -3.85 6.00
N ILE A 116 7.65 -4.90 6.47
CA ILE A 116 7.05 -5.93 7.35
C ILE A 116 6.84 -5.38 8.76
N VAL A 117 7.83 -4.70 9.33
CA VAL A 117 7.74 -4.07 10.66
C VAL A 117 6.59 -3.07 10.71
N ALA A 118 6.44 -2.21 9.70
CA ALA A 118 5.32 -1.27 9.59
C ALA A 118 3.95 -2.00 9.62
N LYS A 119 3.76 -3.04 8.81
CA LYS A 119 2.53 -3.85 8.78
C LYS A 119 2.23 -4.54 10.11
N VAL A 120 3.26 -5.08 10.77
CA VAL A 120 3.13 -5.82 12.04
C VAL A 120 2.83 -4.87 13.18
N GLN A 121 3.58 -3.77 13.32
CA GLN A 121 3.37 -2.81 14.41
C GLN A 121 2.06 -2.05 14.28
N LYS A 122 1.64 -1.70 13.05
CA LYS A 122 0.30 -1.15 12.79
C LYS A 122 -0.82 -2.11 13.22
N ARG A 123 -0.64 -3.43 13.07
CA ARG A 123 -1.60 -4.45 13.55
C ARG A 123 -1.63 -4.56 15.08
N ILE A 124 -0.49 -4.45 15.75
CA ILE A 124 -0.36 -4.65 17.20
C ILE A 124 -0.80 -3.41 17.99
N TYR A 125 -0.37 -2.23 17.55
CA TYR A 125 -0.53 -0.98 18.31
C TYR A 125 -1.53 0.02 17.69
N GLY A 126 -1.85 -0.10 16.40
CA GLY A 126 -2.85 0.73 15.71
C GLY A 126 -2.28 1.80 14.77
N ASP A 127 -3.18 2.62 14.19
CA ASP A 127 -2.92 3.50 13.04
C ASP A 127 -2.20 4.82 13.36
N ASN A 128 -2.14 5.25 14.62
CA ASN A 128 -1.82 6.65 15.00
C ASN A 128 -0.42 6.85 15.62
N ILE A 129 0.53 5.93 15.41
CA ILE A 129 1.74 5.81 16.27
C ILE A 129 3.06 6.15 15.57
N ASP A 130 3.17 5.91 14.27
CA ASP A 130 4.14 6.57 13.40
C ASP A 130 3.35 7.44 12.42
N ASP A 131 3.85 8.63 12.07
CA ASP A 131 3.27 9.40 10.97
C ASP A 131 3.51 8.65 9.64
N PRO A 132 2.45 8.19 8.93
CA PRO A 132 2.62 7.47 7.67
C PRO A 132 3.17 8.36 6.56
N LEU A 133 3.01 9.69 6.66
CA LEU A 133 3.51 10.64 5.68
C LEU A 133 5.04 10.79 5.80
N LEU A 134 5.56 11.03 7.01
CA LEU A 134 6.99 11.04 7.29
C LEU A 134 7.63 9.68 7.03
N GLY A 135 7.00 8.57 7.45
CA GLY A 135 7.52 7.22 7.20
C GLY A 135 7.71 6.93 5.71
N GLY A 136 6.64 7.05 4.92
CA GLY A 136 6.68 6.82 3.47
C GLY A 136 7.46 7.87 2.66
N PHE A 137 7.83 9.00 3.27
CA PHE A 137 8.79 9.94 2.71
C PHE A 137 10.23 9.54 3.02
N MET A 138 10.55 9.24 4.28
CA MET A 138 11.89 8.82 4.72
C MET A 138 12.35 7.59 3.96
N ASP A 139 11.51 6.56 3.91
CA ASP A 139 11.67 5.33 3.13
C ASP A 139 12.15 5.61 1.69
N ALA A 140 11.27 6.21 0.88
CA ALA A 140 11.52 6.49 -0.53
C ALA A 140 12.50 7.65 -0.82
N PHE A 141 13.08 8.28 0.21
CA PHE A 141 14.16 9.27 0.11
C PHE A 141 15.51 8.64 0.46
N CYS A 142 15.56 7.80 1.50
CA CYS A 142 16.73 7.05 1.93
C CYS A 142 17.25 6.12 0.82
N ASP A 143 16.36 5.42 0.10
CA ASP A 143 16.72 4.65 -1.09
C ASP A 143 17.56 5.44 -2.09
N LYS A 144 17.20 6.71 -2.32
CA LYS A 144 17.81 7.52 -3.39
C LYS A 144 19.10 8.16 -2.93
N ILE A 145 19.29 8.36 -1.63
CA ILE A 145 20.61 8.59 -1.04
C ILE A 145 21.51 7.37 -1.26
N VAL A 146 21.09 6.17 -0.84
CA VAL A 146 21.92 4.95 -0.97
C VAL A 146 22.25 4.66 -2.42
N ASN A 147 21.29 4.73 -3.34
CA ASN A 147 21.52 4.43 -4.75
C ASN A 147 22.42 5.46 -5.44
N VAL A 148 22.25 6.76 -5.18
CA VAL A 148 23.11 7.81 -5.75
C VAL A 148 24.56 7.70 -5.23
N PHE A 149 24.74 7.56 -3.92
CA PHE A 149 26.08 7.48 -3.34
C PHE A 149 26.80 6.17 -3.66
N CYS A 150 26.10 5.03 -3.68
CA CYS A 150 26.70 3.75 -4.07
C CYS A 150 27.17 3.81 -5.54
N LEU A 151 26.34 4.33 -6.45
CA LEU A 151 26.70 4.51 -7.86
C LEU A 151 27.84 5.52 -8.05
N TRP A 152 27.90 6.58 -7.22
CA TRP A 152 29.03 7.50 -7.17
C TRP A 152 30.32 6.83 -6.70
N THR A 153 30.31 6.04 -5.62
CA THR A 153 31.51 5.33 -5.16
C THR A 153 31.96 4.29 -6.18
N ILE A 154 31.05 3.54 -6.80
CA ILE A 154 31.37 2.65 -7.93
C ILE A 154 32.09 3.43 -9.03
N LEU A 155 31.62 4.63 -9.39
CA LEU A 155 32.23 5.47 -10.43
C LEU A 155 33.66 5.93 -10.09
N GLN A 156 33.97 6.14 -8.81
CA GLN A 156 35.31 6.52 -8.34
C GLN A 156 36.27 5.32 -8.25
N GLU A 157 35.79 4.16 -7.80
CA GLU A 157 36.61 2.95 -7.57
C GLU A 157 36.65 2.00 -8.81
N THR A 158 36.07 2.40 -9.95
CA THR A 158 36.12 1.62 -11.21
C THR A 158 37.45 1.86 -11.93
N TYR A 159 38.19 0.79 -12.23
CA TYR A 159 39.41 0.86 -13.03
C TYR A 159 39.09 0.97 -14.53
N PHE A 160 39.51 2.09 -15.15
CA PHE A 160 39.19 2.41 -16.54
C PHE A 160 40.33 2.16 -17.54
N GLU A 161 41.59 2.01 -17.10
CA GLU A 161 42.77 2.13 -17.98
C GLU A 161 42.84 1.04 -19.07
N GLU A 162 42.43 -0.19 -18.76
CA GLU A 162 42.38 -1.30 -19.73
C GLU A 162 41.08 -1.34 -20.57
N THR A 163 40.25 -0.29 -20.52
CA THR A 163 38.93 -0.24 -21.18
C THR A 163 38.90 0.81 -22.31
N SER A 164 38.10 0.58 -23.36
CA SER A 164 38.04 1.50 -24.48
C SER A 164 37.36 2.82 -24.10
N SER A 165 37.93 3.95 -24.52
CA SER A 165 37.48 5.28 -24.10
C SER A 165 36.00 5.55 -24.40
N LEU A 166 35.48 4.99 -25.51
CA LEU A 166 34.05 5.06 -25.85
C LEU A 166 33.18 4.35 -24.80
N LEU A 167 33.61 3.17 -24.33
CA LEU A 167 32.89 2.39 -23.32
C LEU A 167 32.97 3.06 -21.94
N SER A 168 34.15 3.60 -21.58
CA SER A 168 34.33 4.43 -20.38
C SER A 168 33.39 5.62 -20.37
N ILE A 169 33.37 6.43 -21.45
CA ILE A 169 32.50 7.60 -21.59
C ILE A 169 31.01 7.18 -21.54
N SER A 170 30.65 6.07 -22.19
CA SER A 170 29.27 5.57 -22.20
C SER A 170 28.81 5.12 -20.81
N PHE A 171 29.67 4.44 -20.04
CA PHE A 171 29.40 4.04 -18.66
C PHE A 171 29.31 5.25 -17.71
N VAL A 172 30.23 6.22 -17.86
CA VAL A 172 30.21 7.47 -17.09
C VAL A 172 28.91 8.24 -17.34
N LEU A 173 28.50 8.39 -18.61
CA LEU A 173 27.24 9.03 -18.98
C LEU A 173 26.00 8.27 -18.47
N LEU A 174 26.01 6.92 -18.51
CA LEU A 174 24.96 6.08 -17.92
C LEU A 174 24.81 6.37 -16.41
N CYS A 175 25.92 6.36 -15.67
CA CYS A 175 25.92 6.62 -14.23
C CYS A 175 25.43 8.03 -13.89
N TYR A 176 25.96 9.07 -14.55
CA TYR A 176 25.52 10.45 -14.34
C TYR A 176 24.04 10.68 -14.72
N THR A 177 23.53 10.02 -15.77
CA THR A 177 22.11 10.10 -16.15
C THR A 177 21.21 9.56 -15.03
N ILE A 178 21.62 8.46 -14.41
CA ILE A 178 20.84 7.79 -13.34
C ILE A 178 20.96 8.56 -12.03
N ILE A 179 22.16 9.04 -11.68
CA ILE A 179 22.36 9.96 -10.53
C ILE A 179 21.47 11.21 -10.68
N GLY A 180 21.41 11.80 -11.88
CA GLY A 180 20.55 12.95 -12.17
C GLY A 180 19.06 12.64 -12.04
N LEU A 181 18.61 11.50 -12.58
CA LEU A 181 17.21 11.06 -12.49
C LEU A 181 16.79 10.77 -11.04
N GLU A 182 17.61 10.07 -10.26
CA GLU A 182 17.28 9.76 -8.87
C GLU A 182 17.39 10.98 -7.95
N THR A 183 18.32 11.89 -8.22
CA THR A 183 18.37 13.20 -7.53
C THR A 183 17.11 14.01 -7.83
N ALA A 184 16.68 14.10 -9.09
CA ALA A 184 15.46 14.81 -9.47
C ALA A 184 14.20 14.17 -8.85
N ILE A 185 14.13 12.83 -8.81
CA ILE A 185 13.06 12.10 -8.15
C ILE A 185 13.08 12.33 -6.62
N GLY A 186 14.26 12.40 -6.01
CA GLY A 186 14.44 12.74 -4.59
C GLY A 186 13.96 14.16 -4.27
N VAL A 187 14.36 15.16 -5.05
CA VAL A 187 13.87 16.55 -4.91
C VAL A 187 12.34 16.61 -5.05
N VAL A 188 11.76 15.87 -6.00
CA VAL A 188 10.30 15.74 -6.14
C VAL A 188 9.67 15.11 -4.88
N ARG A 189 10.23 14.02 -4.32
CA ARG A 189 9.75 13.41 -3.06
C ARG A 189 9.78 14.39 -1.88
N VAL A 190 10.88 15.13 -1.71
CA VAL A 190 11.04 16.14 -0.64
C VAL A 190 9.98 17.23 -0.76
N GLN A 191 9.77 17.76 -1.97
CA GLN A 191 8.75 18.76 -2.26
C GLN A 191 7.32 18.21 -2.08
N ASP A 192 7.03 16.97 -2.50
CA ASP A 192 5.73 16.32 -2.31
C ASP A 192 5.42 16.15 -0.81
N TYR A 193 6.40 15.75 -0.01
CA TYR A 193 6.28 15.65 1.45
C TYR A 193 5.97 17.00 2.09
N PHE A 194 6.80 18.03 1.87
CA PHE A 194 6.55 19.36 2.45
C PHE A 194 5.22 19.95 1.99
N TYR A 195 4.82 19.75 0.72
CA TYR A 195 3.52 20.18 0.22
C TYR A 195 2.35 19.48 0.92
N ALA A 196 2.45 18.16 1.15
CA ALA A 196 1.43 17.41 1.88
C ALA A 196 1.34 17.84 3.35
N THR A 197 2.49 17.97 4.02
CA THR A 197 2.61 18.40 5.42
C THR A 197 2.02 19.80 5.64
N LEU A 198 2.45 20.79 4.84
CA LEU A 198 1.98 22.18 4.95
C LEU A 198 0.48 22.34 4.64
N LYS A 199 -0.09 21.45 3.81
CA LYS A 199 -1.48 21.58 3.35
C LYS A 199 -2.48 20.80 4.21
N LYS A 200 -2.02 19.90 5.10
CA LYS A 200 -2.82 19.06 6.03
C LYS A 200 -4.03 18.33 5.41
N ASN A 201 -4.05 18.19 4.08
CA ASN A 201 -5.20 17.73 3.31
C ASN A 201 -4.98 16.28 2.87
N LYS A 202 -5.96 15.39 3.12
CA LYS A 202 -5.93 13.98 2.69
C LYS A 202 -5.96 13.86 1.16
N ILE A 203 -4.79 13.91 0.53
CA ILE A 203 -4.60 13.43 -0.84
C ILE A 203 -4.52 11.91 -0.78
N SER A 204 -5.62 11.23 -1.11
CA SER A 204 -5.58 9.78 -1.35
C SER A 204 -4.75 9.51 -2.60
N SER A 205 -3.63 8.79 -2.44
CA SER A 205 -2.74 8.42 -3.54
C SER A 205 -3.44 7.40 -4.45
N GLN A 206 -4.12 7.87 -5.48
CA GLN A 206 -4.86 7.04 -6.43
C GLN A 206 -3.91 6.34 -7.42
N GLY A 207 -3.09 5.43 -6.88
CA GLY A 207 -2.11 4.66 -7.63
C GLY A 207 -2.78 3.66 -8.58
N SER A 208 -2.56 3.84 -9.88
CA SER A 208 -2.80 2.78 -10.86
C SER A 208 -1.88 1.59 -10.54
N THR A 209 -2.41 0.38 -10.53
CA THR A 209 -1.65 -0.84 -10.21
C THR A 209 -0.42 -1.02 -11.11
N ALA A 210 -0.54 -0.67 -12.40
CA ALA A 210 0.59 -0.67 -13.33
C ALA A 210 1.69 0.32 -12.94
N ALA A 211 1.36 1.49 -12.38
CA ALA A 211 2.34 2.46 -11.91
C ALA A 211 3.02 2.03 -10.60
N ALA A 212 2.32 1.29 -9.74
CA ALA A 212 2.92 0.69 -8.54
C ALA A 212 3.92 -0.43 -8.89
N MET A 213 3.60 -1.29 -9.87
CA MET A 213 4.54 -2.31 -10.35
C MET A 213 5.74 -1.70 -11.09
N GLU A 214 5.57 -0.60 -11.83
CA GLU A 214 6.69 0.10 -12.49
C GLU A 214 7.70 0.69 -11.48
N GLY A 215 7.22 1.15 -10.31
CA GLY A 215 8.08 1.50 -9.17
C GLY A 215 8.89 0.30 -8.68
N LYS A 216 8.20 -0.76 -8.24
CA LYS A 216 8.84 -1.99 -7.73
C LYS A 216 9.89 -2.59 -8.68
N LEU A 217 9.56 -2.69 -9.97
CA LEU A 217 10.48 -3.25 -10.96
C LEU A 217 11.74 -2.38 -11.09
N LYS A 218 11.57 -1.05 -11.11
CA LYS A 218 12.68 -0.11 -11.14
C LYS A 218 13.57 -0.25 -9.90
N GLU A 219 12.99 -0.27 -8.71
CA GLU A 219 13.71 -0.40 -7.43
C GLU A 219 14.52 -1.71 -7.37
N LYS A 220 13.96 -2.83 -7.85
CA LYS A 220 14.71 -4.10 -7.97
C LYS A 220 15.81 -4.08 -9.03
N LEU A 221 15.61 -3.40 -10.17
CA LEU A 221 16.65 -3.24 -11.19
C LEU A 221 17.79 -2.32 -10.72
N GLU A 222 17.50 -1.30 -9.91
CA GLU A 222 18.53 -0.46 -9.27
C GLU A 222 19.39 -1.27 -8.29
N SER A 223 18.79 -1.97 -7.33
CA SER A 223 19.54 -2.79 -6.37
C SER A 223 20.37 -3.88 -7.05
N THR A 224 19.75 -4.62 -8.00
CA THR A 224 20.43 -5.67 -8.76
C THR A 224 21.56 -5.09 -9.61
N GLY A 225 21.35 -3.92 -10.23
CA GLY A 225 22.37 -3.21 -11.01
C GLY A 225 23.56 -2.78 -10.17
N LEU A 226 23.32 -2.17 -9.00
CA LEU A 226 24.36 -1.82 -8.03
C LEU A 226 25.13 -3.06 -7.58
N ALA A 227 24.44 -4.12 -7.15
CA ALA A 227 25.07 -5.34 -6.66
C ALA A 227 25.99 -5.99 -7.71
N PHE A 228 25.59 -6.00 -8.98
CA PHE A 228 26.43 -6.49 -10.08
C PHE A 228 27.58 -5.55 -10.43
N LEU A 229 27.39 -4.23 -10.40
CA LEU A 229 28.49 -3.28 -10.59
C LEU A 229 29.52 -3.34 -9.44
N CYS A 230 29.09 -3.51 -8.19
CA CYS A 230 29.98 -3.75 -7.05
C CYS A 230 30.85 -5.00 -7.22
N LEU A 231 30.36 -6.04 -7.91
CA LEU A 231 31.20 -7.19 -8.29
C LEU A 231 32.18 -6.83 -9.41
N SER A 232 31.78 -5.97 -10.35
CA SER A 232 32.59 -5.63 -11.53
C SER A 232 33.86 -4.84 -11.22
N THR A 233 33.87 -4.01 -10.17
CA THR A 233 35.06 -3.22 -9.77
C THR A 233 36.24 -4.09 -9.31
N GLY A 234 35.98 -5.34 -8.91
CA GLY A 234 37.01 -6.32 -8.53
C GLY A 234 37.85 -6.89 -9.67
N HIS A 235 37.58 -6.51 -10.93
CA HIS A 235 38.22 -7.08 -12.11
C HIS A 235 38.95 -6.00 -12.92
N LEU A 236 40.11 -6.33 -13.51
CA LEU A 236 40.88 -5.40 -14.36
C LEU A 236 40.11 -4.95 -15.61
N LYS A 237 39.06 -5.67 -16.00
CA LYS A 237 38.16 -5.34 -17.13
C LYS A 237 36.69 -5.38 -16.69
N PRO A 238 36.22 -4.39 -15.90
CA PRO A 238 34.88 -4.43 -15.29
C PRO A 238 33.77 -4.67 -16.33
N PHE A 239 33.83 -3.94 -17.44
CA PHE A 239 32.80 -3.98 -18.50
C PHE A 239 32.87 -5.19 -19.44
N SER A 240 33.94 -5.99 -19.36
CA SER A 240 34.05 -7.26 -20.09
C SER A 240 33.67 -8.46 -19.22
N HIS A 241 33.64 -8.29 -17.89
CA HIS A 241 33.17 -9.31 -16.97
C HIS A 241 31.64 -9.38 -16.99
N TRP A 242 31.09 -10.58 -16.82
CA TRP A 242 29.64 -10.82 -16.91
C TRP A 242 28.84 -9.94 -15.93
N SER A 243 29.38 -9.67 -14.73
CA SER A 243 28.72 -8.82 -13.74
C SER A 243 28.64 -7.35 -14.19
N GLY A 244 29.69 -6.79 -14.78
CA GLY A 244 29.64 -5.42 -15.31
C GLY A 244 28.64 -5.28 -16.45
N ILE A 245 28.58 -6.29 -17.33
CA ILE A 245 27.59 -6.38 -18.42
C ILE A 245 26.16 -6.45 -17.84
N SER A 246 25.91 -7.31 -16.87
CA SER A 246 24.61 -7.41 -16.19
C SER A 246 24.20 -6.11 -15.49
N GLY A 247 25.12 -5.45 -14.79
CA GLY A 247 24.87 -4.17 -14.13
C GLY A 247 24.52 -3.05 -15.12
N ILE A 248 25.25 -2.95 -16.23
CA ILE A 248 24.97 -2.00 -17.32
C ILE A 248 23.59 -2.27 -17.95
N ILE A 249 23.22 -3.53 -18.17
CA ILE A 249 21.89 -3.90 -18.71
C ILE A 249 20.77 -3.50 -17.75
N CYS A 250 20.89 -3.85 -16.46
CA CYS A 250 19.92 -3.47 -15.43
C CYS A 250 19.71 -1.94 -15.40
N PHE A 251 20.80 -1.18 -15.40
CA PHE A 251 20.75 0.29 -15.37
C PHE A 251 20.23 0.93 -16.67
N THR A 252 20.52 0.32 -17.82
CA THR A 252 19.96 0.77 -19.12
C THR A 252 18.43 0.64 -19.14
N LEU A 253 17.89 -0.45 -18.57
CA LEU A 253 16.45 -0.62 -18.37
C LEU A 253 15.89 0.38 -17.34
N THR A 254 16.61 0.59 -16.23
CA THR A 254 16.23 1.55 -15.18
C THR A 254 15.98 2.96 -15.71
N ILE A 255 16.77 3.46 -16.67
CA ILE A 255 16.59 4.83 -17.22
C ILE A 255 15.18 5.05 -17.76
N ARG A 256 14.61 4.10 -18.51
CA ARG A 256 13.25 4.24 -19.07
C ARG A 256 12.19 4.28 -17.97
N LEU A 257 12.32 3.42 -16.97
CA LEU A 257 11.43 3.31 -15.81
C LEU A 257 11.53 4.54 -14.89
N ALA A 258 12.74 5.05 -14.66
CA ALA A 258 13.00 6.26 -13.88
C ALA A 258 12.41 7.50 -14.55
N TYR A 259 12.64 7.66 -15.86
CA TYR A 259 12.02 8.75 -16.64
C TYR A 259 10.48 8.65 -16.65
N ALA A 260 9.91 7.45 -16.82
CA ALA A 260 8.47 7.24 -16.75
C ALA A 260 7.89 7.58 -15.35
N SER A 261 8.59 7.20 -14.28
CA SER A 261 8.22 7.51 -12.88
C SER A 261 8.29 9.02 -12.59
N LEU A 262 9.36 9.70 -13.02
CA LEU A 262 9.51 11.15 -12.88
C LEU A 262 8.42 11.89 -13.66
N LYS A 263 8.21 11.53 -14.93
CA LYS A 263 7.15 12.13 -15.76
C LYS A 263 5.77 11.97 -15.13
N LYS A 264 5.42 10.78 -14.64
CA LYS A 264 4.12 10.55 -13.97
C LYS A 264 3.91 11.45 -12.75
N LYS A 265 4.95 11.76 -11.99
CA LYS A 265 4.89 12.69 -10.84
C LYS A 265 4.71 14.15 -11.29
N LEU A 266 5.45 14.58 -12.31
CA LEU A 266 5.31 15.93 -12.88
C LEU A 266 3.95 16.14 -13.55
N ASP A 267 3.48 15.19 -14.37
CA ASP A 267 2.14 15.17 -14.98
C ASP A 267 1.03 15.24 -13.92
N ALA A 268 1.21 14.62 -12.75
CA ALA A 268 0.25 14.66 -11.65
C ALA A 268 0.21 16.03 -10.95
N ARG A 269 1.37 16.66 -10.73
CA ARG A 269 1.47 18.03 -10.20
C ARG A 269 0.81 19.04 -11.13
N GLU A 270 1.15 19.01 -12.41
CA GLU A 270 0.62 19.95 -13.41
C GLU A 270 -0.93 19.86 -13.51
N LYS A 271 -1.48 18.63 -13.43
CA LYS A 271 -2.93 18.42 -13.35
C LYS A 271 -3.55 18.98 -12.06
N SER A 272 -2.85 18.89 -10.93
CA SER A 272 -3.32 19.46 -9.65
C SER A 272 -3.34 21.00 -9.68
N GLU A 273 -2.36 21.62 -10.33
CA GLU A 273 -2.25 23.07 -10.50
C GLU A 273 -3.28 23.60 -11.50
N LYS A 274 -3.41 22.95 -12.67
CA LYS A 274 -4.48 23.28 -13.65
C LYS A 274 -5.87 23.17 -13.02
N LYS A 275 -6.12 22.14 -12.20
CA LYS A 275 -7.38 22.01 -11.45
C LYS A 275 -7.58 23.17 -10.46
N LYS A 276 -6.55 23.57 -9.72
CA LYS A 276 -6.59 24.74 -8.81
C LYS A 276 -6.94 26.03 -9.58
N THR A 277 -6.29 26.28 -10.71
CA THR A 277 -6.52 27.47 -11.54
C THR A 277 -7.93 27.51 -12.15
N VAL A 278 -8.50 26.35 -12.53
CA VAL A 278 -9.89 26.27 -12.98
C VAL A 278 -10.85 26.55 -11.83
N THR A 279 -10.67 25.95 -10.64
CA THR A 279 -11.53 26.23 -9.47
C THR A 279 -11.52 27.71 -9.08
N ILE A 280 -10.36 28.39 -9.12
CA ILE A 280 -10.24 29.83 -8.84
C ILE A 280 -10.95 30.71 -9.90
N LYS A 281 -11.08 30.23 -11.14
CA LYS A 281 -11.76 30.97 -12.23
C LYS A 281 -13.27 30.71 -12.35
N VAL A 282 -13.83 29.80 -11.55
CA VAL A 282 -15.25 29.37 -11.64
C VAL A 282 -16.13 30.02 -10.55
N THR A 283 -15.63 31.03 -9.83
CA THR A 283 -16.40 31.84 -8.89
C THR A 283 -16.51 33.32 -9.33
N PRO A 284 -17.29 33.65 -10.37
CA PRO A 284 -17.96 34.94 -10.46
C PRO A 284 -19.23 34.97 -9.56
N ASP A 285 -19.67 36.18 -9.24
CA ASP A 285 -21.02 36.54 -8.75
C ASP A 285 -21.58 35.80 -7.52
N SER A 286 -21.11 36.21 -6.35
CA SER A 286 -22.03 36.65 -5.29
C SER A 286 -21.42 37.84 -4.55
N ALA A 287 -22.00 39.03 -4.75
CA ALA A 287 -21.53 40.25 -4.11
C ALA A 287 -22.01 40.31 -2.65
N PRO A 288 -21.15 40.58 -1.66
CA PRO A 288 -21.59 40.81 -0.29
C PRO A 288 -22.34 42.14 -0.20
N VAL A 289 -23.56 42.10 0.37
CA VAL A 289 -24.32 43.31 0.68
C VAL A 289 -23.57 44.10 1.77
N PRO A 290 -23.30 45.41 1.59
CA PRO A 290 -22.58 46.19 2.58
C PRO A 290 -23.44 46.45 3.83
N PRO A 291 -22.88 46.32 5.05
CA PRO A 291 -23.57 46.75 6.27
C PRO A 291 -23.69 48.28 6.33
N SER A 292 -24.69 48.76 7.08
CA SER A 292 -25.02 50.19 7.16
C SER A 292 -24.00 51.01 7.95
N ILE A 293 -23.76 52.24 7.47
CA ILE A 293 -22.83 53.22 8.05
C ILE A 293 -23.56 54.09 9.10
N PRO A 294 -23.01 54.21 10.32
CA PRO A 294 -23.00 55.45 11.08
C PRO A 294 -21.66 56.19 10.84
N SER A 295 -21.71 57.52 10.73
CA SER A 295 -20.59 58.40 10.36
C SER A 295 -20.14 59.29 11.54
N PRO A 296 -19.12 60.16 11.39
CA PRO A 296 -17.75 59.84 10.96
C PRO A 296 -16.69 60.42 11.92
N VAL A 297 -15.45 59.91 11.86
CA VAL A 297 -14.25 60.60 12.40
C VAL A 297 -13.16 60.64 11.33
N GLN A 298 -12.53 61.80 11.15
CA GLN A 298 -11.57 62.09 10.07
C GLN A 298 -10.10 61.89 10.50
N LYS A 299 -9.19 61.97 9.49
CA LYS A 299 -7.71 62.10 9.53
C LYS A 299 -6.92 60.78 9.40
N THR A 300 -5.82 60.68 8.64
CA THR A 300 -5.26 61.57 7.59
C THR A 300 -4.35 60.78 6.62
N ILE A 301 -4.54 61.00 5.31
CA ILE A 301 -3.62 60.98 4.15
C ILE A 301 -2.20 60.36 4.28
N GLY A 302 -1.88 59.42 3.36
CA GLY A 302 -0.57 59.30 2.69
C GLY A 302 0.27 58.04 2.97
N VAL A 303 1.18 57.59 2.10
CA VAL A 303 1.44 57.92 0.67
C VAL A 303 2.30 56.80 0.01
N LEU A 304 2.31 56.69 -1.33
CA LEU A 304 3.12 55.82 -2.26
C LEU A 304 3.96 54.64 -1.70
N ASN A 305 3.81 53.40 -2.21
CA ASN A 305 4.32 52.87 -3.51
C ASN A 305 5.84 53.05 -3.78
N ALA A 306 6.64 51.99 -3.62
CA ALA A 306 7.85 51.72 -4.42
C ALA A 306 8.39 50.27 -4.29
N PHE A 307 8.85 49.70 -5.42
CA PHE A 307 9.99 48.79 -5.72
C PHE A 307 10.84 48.14 -4.59
N ASN A 308 11.58 47.03 -4.79
CA ASN A 308 11.55 45.88 -5.73
C ASN A 308 12.65 44.86 -5.27
N PHE A 309 13.00 43.85 -6.08
CA PHE A 309 13.99 42.79 -5.81
C PHE A 309 15.49 43.21 -5.81
N ASP A 310 16.33 42.29 -5.31
CA ASP A 310 17.81 42.24 -5.28
C ASP A 310 18.50 43.27 -4.34
N ASP A 311 19.65 43.00 -3.68
CA ASP A 311 20.79 42.15 -4.05
C ASP A 311 21.62 41.62 -2.82
N ALA A 312 22.61 40.76 -3.10
CA ALA A 312 23.89 40.55 -2.41
C ALA A 312 23.94 40.31 -0.88
N GLN A 313 23.91 39.02 -0.53
CA GLN A 313 24.99 38.34 0.20
C GLN A 313 26.24 39.19 0.55
N SER A 314 26.40 39.63 1.81
CA SER A 314 27.64 39.46 2.62
C SER A 314 27.66 40.26 3.94
N ARG A 315 28.03 39.59 5.04
CA ARG A 315 29.07 40.03 6.02
C ARG A 315 29.32 38.97 7.09
N HIS A 316 30.57 38.57 7.22
CA HIS A 316 31.05 37.67 8.27
C HIS A 316 31.26 38.44 9.60
N ARG A 317 31.25 37.68 10.72
CA ARG A 317 32.06 37.86 11.94
C ARG A 317 32.25 39.30 12.46
N ALA A 318 31.71 39.59 13.65
CA ALA A 318 32.47 39.52 14.90
C ALA A 318 31.71 40.16 16.08
N MET A 319 31.70 39.51 17.25
CA MET A 319 32.43 39.96 18.44
C MET A 319 32.31 38.92 19.56
N THR A 320 33.24 38.96 20.52
CA THR A 320 33.52 37.87 21.46
C THR A 320 33.88 38.46 22.82
N ILE A 321 33.20 38.00 23.88
CA ILE A 321 33.56 38.12 25.31
C ILE A 321 33.71 39.56 25.86
N ASP A 322 32.94 39.87 26.91
CA ASP A 322 33.56 40.28 28.18
C ASP A 322 32.75 39.72 29.38
N SER A 323 33.16 40.08 30.60
CA SER A 323 33.04 39.28 31.82
C SER A 323 32.42 40.08 33.00
N ILE A 324 32.77 39.77 34.26
CA ILE A 324 32.38 40.47 35.53
C ILE A 324 30.91 40.14 35.98
N THR A 325 30.58 39.65 37.20
CA THR A 325 31.33 39.39 38.47
C THR A 325 30.77 38.18 39.26
N ARG A 326 31.40 37.82 40.39
CA ARG A 326 30.84 37.03 41.53
C ARG A 326 29.81 37.91 42.31
N GLU A 327 29.07 37.52 43.36
CA GLU A 327 29.16 36.51 44.44
C GLU A 327 27.71 36.40 45.02
N ASN A 328 27.24 35.37 45.74
CA ASN A 328 27.64 34.97 47.10
C ASN A 328 26.87 33.71 47.59
N GLU A 329 27.42 33.07 48.65
CA GLU A 329 26.80 32.31 49.78
C GLU A 329 25.39 31.67 49.65
N LYS A 330 25.00 30.53 50.28
CA LYS A 330 25.54 29.36 51.02
C LYS A 330 24.35 28.82 51.88
N ARG A 331 24.50 27.64 52.50
CA ARG A 331 23.54 26.96 53.42
C ARG A 331 22.29 26.37 52.73
N ASN A 332 21.75 25.22 53.14
CA ASN A 332 22.22 24.22 54.11
C ASN A 332 21.70 22.81 53.75
N ARG A 333 22.46 21.76 54.10
CA ARG A 333 21.90 20.40 54.31
C ARG A 333 21.23 20.33 55.69
N PRO A 334 20.40 19.31 55.94
CA PRO A 334 20.94 18.17 56.69
C PRO A 334 20.76 16.83 55.98
N THR A 335 21.73 15.94 56.20
CA THR A 335 21.59 14.50 55.98
C THR A 335 20.89 13.84 57.17
N ASN A 336 20.15 12.76 56.94
CA ASN A 336 20.14 11.61 57.85
C ASN A 336 19.76 10.34 57.08
N THR A 337 20.63 9.33 57.14
CA THR A 337 20.26 7.92 56.94
C THR A 337 19.91 7.32 58.32
N PRO A 338 19.25 6.15 58.38
CA PRO A 338 20.01 4.90 58.26
C PRO A 338 19.30 3.81 57.43
N SER A 339 20.10 2.91 56.85
CA SER A 339 19.63 1.57 56.47
C SER A 339 19.39 0.72 57.73
N PRO A 340 18.65 -0.40 57.60
CA PRO A 340 19.39 -1.66 57.78
C PRO A 340 19.11 -2.69 56.69
N SER A 341 20.14 -3.47 56.37
CA SER A 341 20.06 -4.71 55.60
C SER A 341 19.51 -5.85 56.45
N LEU A 342 18.68 -6.73 55.88
CA LEU A 342 18.56 -8.12 56.35
C LEU A 342 17.93 -9.04 55.29
N SER A 343 18.74 -9.99 54.82
CA SER A 343 18.34 -11.33 54.39
C SER A 343 19.22 -12.31 55.18
N PRO A 344 18.79 -13.56 55.47
CA PRO A 344 18.89 -14.60 54.43
C PRO A 344 17.89 -15.79 54.53
N SER A 345 17.92 -16.63 53.47
CA SER A 345 17.82 -18.11 53.48
C SER A 345 16.64 -18.89 54.09
N GLY A 346 16.09 -19.81 53.29
CA GLY A 346 15.49 -21.09 53.73
C GLY A 346 13.97 -21.21 53.51
N SER A 347 13.40 -22.40 53.27
CA SER A 347 13.99 -23.67 52.79
C SER A 347 12.91 -24.68 52.34
N ILE A 348 13.16 -25.37 51.22
CA ILE A 348 12.74 -26.75 50.85
C ILE A 348 11.40 -27.29 51.41
N SER A 349 10.46 -27.58 50.51
CA SER A 349 9.61 -28.79 50.63
C SER A 349 9.28 -29.38 49.24
N ASN A 350 9.71 -30.62 49.01
CA ASN A 350 9.37 -31.40 47.81
C ASN A 350 8.18 -32.32 48.12
N VAL A 351 7.19 -32.40 47.23
CA VAL A 351 6.22 -33.50 47.20
C VAL A 351 5.99 -33.97 45.75
N THR A 352 6.38 -35.22 45.52
CA THR A 352 6.09 -36.09 44.35
C THR A 352 4.59 -36.44 44.27
N SER A 353 3.98 -36.91 43.17
CA SER A 353 4.36 -37.14 41.76
C SER A 353 3.11 -37.62 40.99
N GLY A 354 3.04 -37.48 39.66
CA GLY A 354 1.97 -38.11 38.86
C GLY A 354 2.28 -38.17 37.36
N ARG A 355 2.36 -39.37 36.78
CA ARG A 355 2.75 -39.61 35.38
C ARG A 355 2.00 -40.82 34.81
N VAL A 356 1.10 -40.63 33.85
CA VAL A 356 0.39 -41.73 33.16
C VAL A 356 0.22 -41.43 31.66
N SER A 357 0.60 -42.41 30.82
CA SER A 357 0.44 -42.53 29.36
C SER A 357 1.16 -43.83 28.93
N PRO A 358 0.91 -44.44 27.74
CA PRO A 358 -0.21 -44.30 26.79
C PRO A 358 -0.80 -45.67 26.32
N SER A 359 -1.78 -45.65 25.40
CA SER A 359 -2.08 -46.73 24.43
C SER A 359 -2.70 -46.13 23.15
N THR A 360 -2.14 -46.28 21.93
CA THR A 360 -2.12 -47.46 21.01
C THR A 360 -3.50 -47.71 20.39
N THR A 361 -3.72 -47.60 19.06
CA THR A 361 -3.36 -48.65 18.06
C THR A 361 -3.43 -48.17 16.58
N LYS A 362 -2.53 -48.77 15.75
CA LYS A 362 -2.42 -48.95 14.25
C LYS A 362 -3.57 -48.44 13.33
N ALA A 363 -3.40 -47.92 12.09
CA ALA A 363 -2.39 -47.99 10.99
C ALA A 363 -2.73 -48.93 9.80
N PHE A 364 -2.17 -48.65 8.59
CA PHE A 364 -2.37 -49.29 7.26
C PHE A 364 -3.71 -48.99 6.53
N LEU A 365 -3.86 -49.11 5.20
CA LEU A 365 -3.07 -48.68 4.01
C LEU A 365 -3.96 -48.82 2.73
N ASN A 366 -3.50 -48.31 1.59
CA ASN A 366 -4.11 -48.35 0.22
C ASN A 366 -4.07 -49.78 -0.41
N PRO A 367 -4.55 -50.09 -1.65
CA PRO A 367 -5.37 -49.33 -2.65
C PRO A 367 -6.39 -50.18 -3.51
N PHE A 368 -6.96 -49.55 -4.57
CA PHE A 368 -7.31 -50.11 -5.93
C PHE A 368 -8.55 -51.00 -6.22
N ALA A 369 -9.07 -50.79 -7.46
CA ALA A 369 -9.70 -51.70 -8.44
C ALA A 369 -11.20 -52.14 -8.37
N GLU A 370 -11.94 -51.73 -9.42
CA GLU A 370 -12.78 -52.51 -10.36
C GLU A 370 -13.77 -53.62 -9.89
N HIS A 371 -15.05 -53.43 -10.25
CA HIS A 371 -16.00 -54.38 -10.90
C HIS A 371 -17.31 -53.61 -11.21
N SER A 372 -18.21 -53.98 -12.12
CA SER A 372 -18.18 -54.69 -13.42
C SER A 372 -19.62 -54.66 -14.00
N ASP A 373 -19.80 -55.01 -15.28
CA ASP A 373 -21.09 -54.94 -16.01
C ASP A 373 -22.20 -55.90 -15.55
N ASP A 374 -23.46 -55.54 -15.86
CA ASP A 374 -24.49 -56.32 -16.59
C ASP A 374 -25.75 -55.42 -16.77
N LYS A 375 -26.48 -55.30 -17.91
CA LYS A 375 -27.04 -56.24 -18.92
C LYS A 375 -28.19 -57.12 -18.38
N GLU A 376 -29.30 -57.40 -19.08
CA GLU A 376 -29.91 -56.90 -20.35
C GLU A 376 -31.46 -57.10 -20.23
N GLU A 377 -32.38 -56.86 -21.17
CA GLU A 377 -32.35 -56.73 -22.64
C GLU A 377 -33.17 -55.46 -23.09
N ARG A 378 -34.23 -55.38 -23.91
CA ARG A 378 -35.08 -56.28 -24.75
C ARG A 378 -35.69 -55.46 -25.94
N SER A 379 -36.76 -55.94 -26.57
CA SER A 379 -37.44 -55.42 -27.77
C SER A 379 -38.74 -54.63 -27.44
N SER A 380 -39.53 -54.00 -28.35
CA SER A 380 -39.74 -54.24 -29.80
C SER A 380 -40.48 -53.10 -30.54
N THR A 381 -40.16 -52.85 -31.84
CA THR A 381 -41.07 -52.55 -33.00
C THR A 381 -42.12 -51.40 -32.94
N VAL A 382 -42.48 -50.61 -33.98
CA VAL A 382 -42.07 -50.47 -35.40
C VAL A 382 -42.63 -49.16 -36.03
N SER A 383 -42.08 -48.72 -37.16
CA SER A 383 -42.65 -47.82 -38.20
C SER A 383 -42.65 -46.27 -38.10
N SER A 384 -41.95 -45.70 -39.09
CA SER A 384 -42.38 -44.67 -40.09
C SER A 384 -42.64 -43.19 -39.72
N ASN A 385 -41.78 -42.35 -40.33
CA ASN A 385 -42.04 -41.05 -40.99
C ASN A 385 -42.67 -39.88 -40.20
N GLY A 386 -41.92 -38.78 -40.09
CA GLY A 386 -42.51 -37.43 -40.02
C GLY A 386 -41.63 -36.35 -39.40
N HIS A 387 -41.18 -35.38 -40.21
CA HIS A 387 -40.66 -34.06 -39.86
C HIS A 387 -39.52 -33.91 -38.82
N GLU A 388 -38.41 -33.35 -39.31
CA GLU A 388 -37.52 -32.52 -38.49
C GLU A 388 -38.24 -31.20 -38.14
N THR A 389 -38.29 -30.86 -36.85
CA THR A 389 -38.54 -29.51 -36.33
C THR A 389 -37.65 -29.27 -35.11
N GLU A 390 -37.05 -28.09 -35.01
CA GLU A 390 -36.07 -27.77 -33.96
C GLU A 390 -36.75 -27.64 -32.57
N GLU A 391 -36.25 -28.34 -31.55
CA GLU A 391 -36.70 -28.08 -30.17
C GLU A 391 -36.20 -26.70 -29.69
N PRO A 392 -37.05 -25.84 -29.12
CA PRO A 392 -36.60 -24.60 -28.48
C PRO A 392 -35.78 -24.88 -27.20
N PRO A 393 -34.91 -23.96 -26.78
CA PRO A 393 -34.09 -24.14 -25.59
C PRO A 393 -34.94 -24.41 -24.34
N ARG A 394 -34.60 -25.47 -23.60
CA ARG A 394 -35.37 -25.95 -22.45
C ARG A 394 -35.32 -24.98 -21.28
N THR A 395 -36.31 -24.09 -21.20
CA THR A 395 -36.55 -23.21 -20.06
C THR A 395 -36.90 -24.04 -18.82
N LEU A 396 -35.98 -24.14 -17.86
CA LEU A 396 -36.20 -24.76 -16.57
C LEU A 396 -37.25 -23.97 -15.77
N GLN A 397 -38.50 -24.42 -15.82
CA GLN A 397 -39.55 -23.95 -14.90
C GLN A 397 -39.20 -24.36 -13.46
N ARG A 398 -38.98 -23.38 -12.58
CA ARG A 398 -38.85 -23.63 -11.14
C ARG A 398 -40.21 -24.01 -10.55
N SER A 399 -40.29 -25.16 -9.87
CA SER A 399 -41.45 -25.55 -9.08
C SER A 399 -41.71 -24.53 -7.96
N THR A 400 -42.97 -24.11 -7.78
CA THR A 400 -43.42 -23.20 -6.72
C THR A 400 -43.82 -23.92 -5.42
N SER A 401 -43.26 -25.10 -5.17
CA SER A 401 -43.32 -25.78 -3.87
C SER A 401 -42.33 -25.16 -2.88
N LEU A 402 -42.82 -24.60 -1.77
CA LEU A 402 -41.99 -24.09 -0.67
C LEU A 402 -41.05 -25.20 -0.15
N PRO A 403 -39.72 -25.07 -0.26
CA PRO A 403 -38.80 -26.10 0.23
C PRO A 403 -38.80 -26.16 1.76
N ALA A 404 -38.41 -27.30 2.31
CA ALA A 404 -38.55 -27.60 3.73
C ALA A 404 -37.82 -26.60 4.63
N ILE A 405 -38.58 -25.76 5.34
CA ILE A 405 -38.05 -25.00 6.47
C ILE A 405 -37.60 -26.00 7.53
N TRP A 406 -36.34 -25.89 7.95
CA TRP A 406 -35.78 -26.78 8.97
C TRP A 406 -36.51 -26.67 10.31
N ILE A 407 -36.37 -27.69 11.16
CA ILE A 407 -37.01 -27.75 12.50
C ILE A 407 -36.69 -26.51 13.35
N ASP A 408 -35.53 -25.86 13.13
CA ASP A 408 -35.10 -24.63 13.79
C ASP A 408 -35.56 -23.32 13.11
N GLY A 409 -36.45 -23.39 12.11
CA GLY A 409 -37.09 -22.22 11.47
C GLY A 409 -36.18 -21.40 10.55
N ARG A 410 -34.97 -21.87 10.25
CA ARG A 410 -33.94 -21.13 9.49
C ARG A 410 -33.82 -21.61 8.05
N ALA A 411 -33.41 -20.71 7.18
CA ALA A 411 -32.96 -21.02 5.84
C ALA A 411 -31.54 -21.62 5.84
N ASP A 412 -31.15 -22.30 4.76
CA ASP A 412 -29.78 -22.77 4.58
C ASP A 412 -28.84 -21.58 4.35
N LYS A 413 -29.19 -20.70 3.41
CA LYS A 413 -28.35 -19.57 2.99
C LYS A 413 -29.07 -18.23 3.15
N VAL A 414 -28.43 -17.29 3.86
CA VAL A 414 -28.92 -15.91 4.02
C VAL A 414 -27.99 -14.92 3.33
N PHE A 415 -28.55 -14.14 2.40
CA PHE A 415 -27.81 -13.21 1.55
C PHE A 415 -28.02 -11.75 1.97
N THR A 416 -27.02 -10.90 1.77
CA THR A 416 -27.20 -9.43 1.75
C THR A 416 -26.17 -8.75 0.85
N ILE A 417 -26.47 -7.55 0.35
CA ILE A 417 -25.54 -6.72 -0.44
C ILE A 417 -25.50 -5.30 0.08
N GLY A 418 -24.30 -4.78 0.31
CA GLY A 418 -24.10 -3.47 0.93
C GLY A 418 -22.76 -2.81 0.70
N CYS A 419 -22.60 -1.64 1.32
CA CYS A 419 -21.37 -0.86 1.27
C CYS A 419 -20.40 -1.28 2.40
N PHE A 420 -20.88 -1.43 3.64
CA PHE A 420 -20.07 -1.79 4.81
C PHE A 420 -18.88 -0.82 5.06
N ASP A 421 -19.07 0.46 4.71
CA ASP A 421 -18.15 1.59 4.87
C ASP A 421 -18.19 2.13 6.30
N LEU A 422 -17.02 2.35 6.93
CA LEU A 422 -16.87 2.58 8.37
C LEU A 422 -17.56 1.46 9.15
N PHE A 423 -17.01 0.24 9.11
CA PHE A 423 -17.64 -0.93 9.72
C PHE A 423 -17.91 -0.69 11.22
N HIS A 424 -19.18 -0.77 11.63
CA HIS A 424 -19.68 -0.24 12.90
C HIS A 424 -20.78 -1.12 13.48
N GLU A 425 -21.23 -0.79 14.70
CA GLU A 425 -22.16 -1.62 15.48
C GLU A 425 -23.45 -2.00 14.72
N GLY A 426 -24.10 -1.07 14.02
CA GLY A 426 -25.25 -1.40 13.14
C GLY A 426 -24.96 -2.45 12.05
N HIS A 427 -23.76 -2.45 11.45
CA HIS A 427 -23.35 -3.50 10.50
C HIS A 427 -23.10 -4.84 11.22
N ARG A 428 -22.48 -4.80 12.42
CA ARG A 428 -22.24 -5.98 13.27
C ARG A 428 -23.55 -6.66 13.68
N LEU A 429 -24.53 -5.86 14.13
CA LEU A 429 -25.84 -6.33 14.57
C LEU A 429 -26.70 -6.85 13.40
N LEU A 430 -26.61 -6.25 12.20
CA LEU A 430 -27.27 -6.78 11.01
C LEU A 430 -26.78 -8.21 10.70
N LEU A 431 -25.45 -8.41 10.61
CA LEU A 431 -24.87 -9.72 10.33
C LEU A 431 -25.12 -10.74 11.46
N GLN A 432 -25.08 -10.29 12.73
CA GLN A 432 -25.42 -11.13 13.88
C GLN A 432 -26.89 -11.58 13.87
N ARG A 433 -27.83 -10.71 13.47
CA ARG A 433 -29.25 -11.08 13.30
C ARG A 433 -29.48 -11.99 12.09
N MET A 434 -28.74 -11.82 10.99
CA MET A 434 -28.80 -12.73 9.84
C MET A 434 -28.50 -14.19 10.22
N ARG A 435 -27.57 -14.41 11.16
CA ARG A 435 -27.24 -15.73 11.76
C ARG A 435 -28.43 -16.42 12.46
N GLN A 436 -29.46 -15.66 12.84
CA GLN A 436 -30.70 -16.17 13.45
C GLN A 436 -31.73 -16.63 12.40
N PHE A 437 -31.57 -16.25 11.13
CA PHE A 437 -32.46 -16.65 10.03
C PHE A 437 -31.81 -17.61 9.04
N GLY A 438 -30.48 -17.81 9.12
CA GLY A 438 -29.71 -18.64 8.21
C GLY A 438 -28.69 -19.54 8.92
N ARG A 439 -28.28 -20.60 8.23
CA ARG A 439 -27.13 -21.44 8.64
C ARG A 439 -25.82 -20.87 8.09
N GLU A 440 -25.82 -20.50 6.81
CA GLU A 440 -24.73 -19.82 6.11
C GLU A 440 -25.09 -18.35 5.84
N VAL A 441 -24.16 -17.43 6.12
CA VAL A 441 -24.29 -15.97 5.89
C VAL A 441 -23.36 -15.55 4.76
N ILE A 442 -23.96 -15.09 3.65
CA ILE A 442 -23.27 -14.77 2.39
C ILE A 442 -23.43 -13.28 2.08
N VAL A 443 -22.32 -12.55 1.92
CA VAL A 443 -22.36 -11.07 1.81
C VAL A 443 -21.66 -10.53 0.56
N GLY A 444 -22.41 -9.78 -0.24
CA GLY A 444 -21.87 -8.98 -1.34
C GLY A 444 -21.41 -7.60 -0.85
N VAL A 445 -20.15 -7.26 -1.13
CA VAL A 445 -19.56 -5.95 -0.81
C VAL A 445 -19.26 -5.22 -2.11
N HIS A 446 -19.91 -4.08 -2.35
CA HIS A 446 -19.62 -3.28 -3.56
C HIS A 446 -18.19 -2.74 -3.54
N ASP A 447 -17.54 -2.77 -4.71
CA ASP A 447 -16.23 -2.15 -4.89
C ASP A 447 -16.30 -0.61 -4.73
N SER A 448 -15.19 0.02 -4.32
CA SER A 448 -15.15 1.46 -4.09
C SER A 448 -15.42 2.31 -5.35
N ARG A 449 -15.17 1.80 -6.57
CA ARG A 449 -15.53 2.46 -7.84
C ARG A 449 -17.04 2.47 -8.04
N SER A 450 -17.72 1.37 -7.72
CA SER A 450 -19.18 1.25 -7.84
C SER A 450 -19.91 2.08 -6.79
N ILE A 451 -19.42 2.13 -5.54
CA ILE A 451 -19.99 3.06 -4.54
C ILE A 451 -19.78 4.52 -4.94
N HIS A 452 -18.62 4.88 -5.50
CA HIS A 452 -18.39 6.23 -6.03
C HIS A 452 -19.38 6.59 -7.14
N LYS A 453 -19.66 5.68 -8.09
CA LYS A 453 -20.69 5.87 -9.12
C LYS A 453 -22.11 5.99 -8.53
N LEU A 454 -22.46 5.15 -7.55
CA LEU A 454 -23.81 5.04 -7.01
C LEU A 454 -24.19 6.18 -6.04
N LYS A 455 -23.21 6.71 -5.28
CA LYS A 455 -23.47 7.66 -4.18
C LYS A 455 -22.64 8.95 -4.28
N SER A 456 -21.99 9.20 -5.42
CA SER A 456 -21.10 10.35 -5.70
C SER A 456 -20.02 10.59 -4.63
N ARG A 457 -19.65 9.54 -3.88
CA ARG A 457 -18.69 9.60 -2.77
C ARG A 457 -17.87 8.33 -2.68
N VAL A 458 -16.57 8.47 -2.41
CA VAL A 458 -15.71 7.32 -2.11
C VAL A 458 -16.03 6.83 -0.67
N PRO A 459 -16.02 5.51 -0.41
CA PRO A 459 -15.89 4.98 0.94
C PRO A 459 -14.66 5.56 1.68
N VAL A 460 -14.68 5.59 3.01
CA VAL A 460 -13.47 5.82 3.81
C VAL A 460 -12.62 4.55 3.83
N ASP A 461 -13.26 3.40 4.00
CA ASP A 461 -12.59 2.09 4.01
C ASP A 461 -12.41 1.53 2.59
N GLY A 462 -11.20 1.04 2.28
CA GLY A 462 -10.91 0.34 1.02
C GLY A 462 -11.75 -0.93 0.85
N THR A 463 -12.00 -1.36 -0.39
CA THR A 463 -12.83 -2.56 -0.68
C THR A 463 -12.38 -3.78 0.11
N GLU A 464 -11.07 -4.04 0.14
CA GLU A 464 -10.47 -5.14 0.91
C GLU A 464 -10.75 -5.02 2.41
N THR A 465 -10.53 -3.84 3.00
CA THR A 465 -10.83 -3.56 4.41
C THR A 465 -12.30 -3.83 4.74
N ARG A 466 -13.22 -3.40 3.88
CA ARG A 466 -14.67 -3.62 4.06
C ARG A 466 -15.02 -5.11 3.97
N MET A 467 -14.46 -5.84 3.01
CA MET A 467 -14.62 -7.29 2.89
C MET A 467 -14.03 -8.03 4.10
N LEU A 468 -12.83 -7.68 4.57
CA LEU A 468 -12.17 -8.28 5.74
C LEU A 468 -12.93 -8.02 7.04
N ASN A 469 -13.56 -6.85 7.19
CA ASN A 469 -14.38 -6.54 8.37
C ASN A 469 -15.71 -7.31 8.36
N VAL A 470 -16.36 -7.43 7.20
CA VAL A 470 -17.57 -8.26 7.01
C VAL A 470 -17.27 -9.75 7.23
N LYS A 471 -16.15 -10.26 6.72
CA LYS A 471 -15.75 -11.69 6.79
C LYS A 471 -15.61 -12.23 8.21
N ARG A 472 -15.51 -11.37 9.22
CA ARG A 472 -15.54 -11.78 10.66
C ARG A 472 -16.91 -12.26 11.13
N TYR A 473 -17.98 -11.96 10.39
CA TYR A 473 -19.37 -12.24 10.74
C TYR A 473 -20.15 -12.92 9.60
N ALA A 474 -19.47 -13.35 8.54
CA ALA A 474 -20.04 -13.93 7.33
C ALA A 474 -19.19 -15.11 6.84
N ASP A 475 -19.84 -16.22 6.49
CA ASP A 475 -19.16 -17.44 6.07
C ASP A 475 -18.62 -17.30 4.65
N GLN A 476 -19.32 -16.57 3.78
CA GLN A 476 -18.82 -16.17 2.45
C GLN A 476 -18.94 -14.65 2.24
N VAL A 477 -17.94 -14.08 1.55
CA VAL A 477 -17.91 -12.66 1.18
C VAL A 477 -17.40 -12.52 -0.25
N TYR A 478 -18.13 -11.82 -1.11
CA TYR A 478 -17.78 -11.61 -2.52
C TYR A 478 -17.80 -10.13 -2.89
N CYS A 479 -17.06 -9.77 -3.95
CA CYS A 479 -16.95 -8.40 -4.44
C CYS A 479 -18.00 -8.15 -5.54
N VAL A 480 -18.80 -7.09 -5.39
CA VAL A 480 -19.76 -6.64 -6.42
C VAL A 480 -19.11 -5.49 -7.20
N ALA A 481 -18.58 -5.80 -8.37
CA ALA A 481 -17.89 -4.87 -9.27
C ALA A 481 -18.86 -4.13 -10.22
N GLY A 482 -20.04 -3.75 -9.71
CA GLY A 482 -21.09 -3.05 -10.45
C GLY A 482 -21.94 -2.15 -9.55
N THR A 483 -22.57 -1.15 -10.16
CA THR A 483 -23.61 -0.32 -9.52
C THR A 483 -24.92 -1.07 -9.37
N ASP A 484 -25.22 -1.96 -10.32
CA ASP A 484 -26.28 -2.96 -10.23
C ASP A 484 -25.66 -4.29 -9.76
N PRO A 485 -26.17 -4.91 -8.67
CA PRO A 485 -25.75 -6.24 -8.23
C PRO A 485 -26.33 -7.40 -9.06
N SER A 486 -27.36 -7.19 -9.89
CA SER A 486 -28.24 -8.26 -10.40
C SER A 486 -27.51 -9.49 -10.94
N SER A 487 -26.56 -9.31 -11.87
CA SER A 487 -25.77 -10.42 -12.42
C SER A 487 -24.93 -11.16 -11.37
N PHE A 488 -24.43 -10.46 -10.35
CA PHE A 488 -23.69 -11.06 -9.24
C PHE A 488 -24.61 -11.88 -8.32
N VAL A 489 -25.86 -11.44 -8.11
CA VAL A 489 -26.88 -12.22 -7.38
C VAL A 489 -27.14 -13.53 -8.13
N THR A 490 -27.50 -13.47 -9.40
CA THR A 490 -27.83 -14.66 -10.20
C THR A 490 -26.65 -15.64 -10.28
N CYS A 491 -25.41 -15.15 -10.35
CA CYS A 491 -24.22 -16.01 -10.38
C CYS A 491 -23.80 -16.57 -9.00
N ILE A 492 -24.13 -15.94 -7.86
CA ILE A 492 -23.75 -16.45 -6.53
C ILE A 492 -24.85 -17.28 -5.86
N VAL A 493 -26.11 -17.10 -6.26
CA VAL A 493 -27.25 -17.84 -5.71
C VAL A 493 -27.33 -19.21 -6.39
N HIS A 494 -26.45 -20.11 -5.98
CA HIS A 494 -26.48 -21.52 -6.35
C HIS A 494 -27.03 -22.34 -5.19
N LEU A 495 -28.21 -22.91 -5.41
CA LEU A 495 -28.95 -23.75 -4.48
C LEU A 495 -29.00 -25.17 -5.04
N ARG A 496 -28.77 -26.16 -4.18
CA ARG A 496 -29.02 -27.57 -4.47
C ARG A 496 -30.52 -27.86 -4.37
N GLU A 497 -30.92 -29.04 -4.82
CA GLU A 497 -32.28 -29.52 -4.59
C GLU A 497 -32.63 -29.47 -3.09
N ASN A 498 -33.78 -28.87 -2.77
CA ASN A 498 -34.29 -28.63 -1.41
C ASN A 498 -33.52 -27.62 -0.53
N GLU A 499 -32.45 -26.95 -1.01
CA GLU A 499 -31.83 -25.84 -0.25
C GLU A 499 -32.69 -24.57 -0.27
N THR A 500 -32.80 -23.92 0.89
CA THR A 500 -33.56 -22.68 1.08
C THR A 500 -32.68 -21.43 1.11
N ALA A 501 -33.16 -20.33 0.50
CA ALA A 501 -32.51 -19.03 0.52
C ALA A 501 -33.41 -17.93 1.08
N LEU A 502 -32.80 -16.91 1.68
CA LEU A 502 -33.48 -15.72 2.18
C LEU A 502 -32.57 -14.48 2.03
N TYR A 503 -33.07 -13.40 1.45
CA TYR A 503 -32.34 -12.12 1.40
C TYR A 503 -32.71 -11.27 2.61
N VAL A 504 -31.71 -10.71 3.29
CA VAL A 504 -31.91 -9.90 4.50
C VAL A 504 -31.28 -8.52 4.34
N ARG A 505 -32.00 -7.48 4.75
CA ARG A 505 -31.57 -6.07 4.66
C ARG A 505 -32.06 -5.27 5.86
N GLY A 506 -31.46 -4.10 6.11
CA GLY A 506 -32.11 -3.07 6.91
C GLY A 506 -33.37 -2.52 6.21
N ASP A 507 -34.34 -2.07 6.99
CA ASP A 507 -35.52 -1.33 6.52
C ASP A 507 -35.22 0.10 6.05
N ASP A 508 -33.98 0.59 6.23
CA ASP A 508 -33.50 1.92 5.83
C ASP A 508 -33.51 2.18 4.31
N MET A 509 -33.57 1.12 3.50
CA MET A 509 -33.59 1.22 2.04
C MET A 509 -34.37 0.04 1.44
N ALA A 510 -35.71 0.15 1.49
CA ALA A 510 -36.64 -0.85 0.97
C ALA A 510 -36.64 -0.96 -0.57
N ASP A 511 -36.39 0.13 -1.29
CA ASP A 511 -36.07 0.11 -2.71
C ASP A 511 -34.55 0.07 -2.89
N PHE A 512 -34.03 -1.00 -3.49
CA PHE A 512 -32.60 -1.23 -3.64
C PHE A 512 -32.26 -1.85 -5.00
N PRO A 513 -31.09 -1.52 -5.59
CA PRO A 513 -30.63 -2.12 -6.84
C PRO A 513 -30.67 -3.65 -6.78
N SER A 514 -31.11 -4.30 -7.86
CA SER A 514 -31.41 -5.75 -7.97
C SER A 514 -32.61 -6.29 -7.18
N ARG A 515 -33.44 -5.46 -6.52
CA ARG A 515 -34.59 -5.96 -5.72
C ARG A 515 -35.49 -6.94 -6.48
N HIS A 516 -35.86 -6.65 -7.73
CA HIS A 516 -36.70 -7.51 -8.56
C HIS A 516 -36.07 -8.90 -8.77
N VAL A 517 -34.80 -8.96 -9.21
CA VAL A 517 -34.05 -10.22 -9.36
C VAL A 517 -33.90 -10.95 -8.02
N VAL A 518 -33.74 -10.23 -6.92
CA VAL A 518 -33.68 -10.86 -5.58
C VAL A 518 -35.03 -11.49 -5.23
N GLU A 519 -36.16 -10.80 -5.44
CA GLU A 519 -37.51 -11.32 -5.14
C GLU A 519 -37.93 -12.47 -6.07
N GLU A 520 -37.43 -12.52 -7.30
CA GLU A 520 -37.55 -13.67 -8.23
C GLU A 520 -36.71 -14.89 -7.79
N LEU A 521 -35.60 -14.67 -7.07
CA LEU A 521 -34.67 -15.72 -6.65
C LEU A 521 -34.91 -16.24 -5.24
N MET A 522 -35.39 -15.42 -4.30
CA MET A 522 -35.64 -15.76 -2.90
C MET A 522 -36.53 -14.74 -2.17
N PRO A 523 -37.21 -15.10 -1.07
CA PRO A 523 -37.94 -14.14 -0.24
C PRO A 523 -37.01 -13.06 0.35
N VAL A 524 -37.53 -11.84 0.49
CA VAL A 524 -36.85 -10.71 1.14
C VAL A 524 -37.39 -10.48 2.54
N LYS A 525 -36.50 -10.29 3.52
CA LYS A 525 -36.84 -9.95 4.91
C LYS A 525 -36.08 -8.71 5.37
N PHE A 526 -36.84 -7.66 5.70
CA PHE A 526 -36.29 -6.45 6.31
C PHE A 526 -36.15 -6.63 7.83
N LEU A 527 -35.11 -6.03 8.41
CA LEU A 527 -34.84 -6.00 9.84
C LEU A 527 -34.71 -4.54 10.31
N PRO A 528 -35.17 -4.21 11.53
CA PRO A 528 -35.18 -2.84 12.03
C PRO A 528 -33.77 -2.26 12.14
N TYR A 529 -33.57 -1.08 11.55
CA TYR A 529 -32.29 -0.36 11.59
C TYR A 529 -31.79 -0.14 13.02
N THR A 530 -30.46 -0.05 13.18
CA THR A 530 -29.86 0.19 14.50
C THR A 530 -29.80 1.69 14.77
N ASN A 531 -30.75 2.19 15.53
CA ASN A 531 -30.82 3.60 15.92
C ASN A 531 -29.52 4.09 16.58
N GLY A 532 -29.15 5.35 16.29
CA GLY A 532 -28.00 6.04 16.90
C GLY A 532 -26.65 5.86 16.22
N VAL A 533 -26.46 4.88 15.33
CA VAL A 533 -25.17 4.57 14.68
C VAL A 533 -25.32 4.41 13.17
N SER A 534 -24.62 5.24 12.38
CA SER A 534 -24.53 5.09 10.92
C SER A 534 -23.20 5.60 10.36
N SER A 535 -22.77 5.09 9.20
CA SER A 535 -21.58 5.59 8.46
C SER A 535 -21.67 7.07 8.05
N THR A 536 -22.85 7.68 8.10
CA THR A 536 -23.04 9.12 7.86
C THR A 536 -22.77 9.89 9.15
N LYS A 537 -23.37 9.47 10.27
CA LYS A 537 -23.18 10.09 11.59
C LYS A 537 -21.72 9.96 12.07
N LEU A 538 -21.13 8.77 11.98
CA LEU A 538 -19.71 8.54 12.31
C LEU A 538 -18.76 9.36 11.43
N ARG A 539 -19.13 9.59 10.16
CA ARG A 539 -18.37 10.45 9.24
C ARG A 539 -18.51 11.93 9.63
N GLN A 540 -19.68 12.37 10.06
CA GLN A 540 -19.90 13.74 10.57
C GLN A 540 -19.18 13.97 11.91
N GLU A 541 -19.22 13.01 12.84
CA GLU A 541 -18.49 13.04 14.11
C GLU A 541 -16.96 13.06 13.88
N LEU A 542 -16.47 12.26 12.93
CA LEU A 542 -15.06 12.29 12.52
C LEU A 542 -14.66 13.63 11.90
N PHE A 543 -15.51 14.24 11.07
CA PHE A 543 -15.23 15.57 10.50
C PHE A 543 -15.34 16.70 11.54
N SER A 544 -16.30 16.65 12.47
CA SER A 544 -16.43 17.67 13.50
C SER A 544 -15.29 17.61 14.52
N HIS A 545 -14.80 16.42 14.88
CA HIS A 545 -13.60 16.27 15.72
C HIS A 545 -12.34 16.78 15.03
N ILE A 546 -12.22 16.63 13.70
CA ILE A 546 -11.11 17.25 12.94
C ILE A 546 -11.23 18.78 13.00
N GLN A 547 -12.43 19.34 12.77
CA GLN A 547 -12.66 20.78 12.81
C GLN A 547 -12.47 21.39 14.21
N SER A 548 -12.93 20.73 15.29
CA SER A 548 -12.73 21.22 16.65
C SER A 548 -11.25 21.21 17.05
N ASN A 549 -10.53 20.15 16.68
CA ASN A 549 -9.10 20.04 17.00
C ASN A 549 -8.26 21.01 16.19
N ASP A 550 -8.66 21.33 14.95
CA ASP A 550 -8.03 22.39 14.16
C ASP A 550 -8.34 23.80 14.72
N LEU A 551 -9.53 24.03 15.27
CA LEU A 551 -9.87 25.29 15.97
C LEU A 551 -9.13 25.45 17.30
N GLU A 552 -9.11 24.42 18.15
CA GLU A 552 -8.37 24.42 19.43
C GLU A 552 -6.86 24.59 19.20
N TYR A 553 -6.34 24.08 18.08
CA TYR A 553 -4.95 24.30 17.66
C TYR A 553 -4.69 25.74 17.20
N LEU A 554 -5.66 26.41 16.57
CA LEU A 554 -5.56 27.82 16.19
C LEU A 554 -5.71 28.77 17.39
N GLU A 555 -6.59 28.45 18.35
CA GLU A 555 -6.70 29.19 19.62
C GLU A 555 -5.45 29.06 20.52
N LYS A 556 -4.60 28.07 20.27
CA LYS A 556 -3.28 27.89 20.93
C LYS A 556 -2.11 28.53 20.18
N ILE A 557 -2.37 29.22 19.07
CA ILE A 557 -1.37 29.87 18.22
C ILE A 557 -1.56 31.41 18.16
N ASN A 558 -2.75 31.90 18.51
CA ASN A 558 -3.01 33.32 18.81
C ASN A 558 -2.70 33.65 20.28
#